data_AF-A0A2M8Y5N6-F1
#
_entry.id   AF-A0A2M8Y5N6-F1
#
_cell.length_a   1.000
_cell.length_b   1.000
_cell.length_c   1.000
_cell.angle_alpha   90.00
_cell.angle_beta   90.00
_cell.angle_gamma   90.00
#
_symmetry.space_group_name_H-M   'P 1'
#
loop_
_entity.id
_entity.type
_entity.pdbx_description
1 polymer ?
#
loop_
_entity_poly.entity_id
_entity_poly.type
_entity_poly.pdbx_seq_one_letter_code
_entity_poly.pdbx_strand_id
1 'polypeptide(L)'
;MNKNYYAILMAGGIGSRFWPVSTKEFPKQFHDMLGSGETLIQKTFSRLSQIIPKENILILTHESYNDLILEQLPMVKQEQIVLEPAMRNTAPCILYASLKIKKLNPNAVMVVAPSDHWIEDEMQFVANLQRSFDLCEREESLMTLGILPTAPNTGYGYIEFDKLDSRSIKKVVQFREKPDSKTARRFIQSRNYLWNAGIFMWSVKSILKAFEEFQPEMYAHFMKGFEVYNSENEHAFIQENYPKAENISIDYAIMENAQNVYVLPATFDWNDLGTWGSLHEKLPKDDNNNAVVNANVLLQNSSNNIIRTALGKQVIVDGLDDYIIVDKDSVLLIYPKSKEQEIKGIVSQLK
;
A
#
# COMPACT_ATOMS: atom_id res chain seq x y z
N MET A 1 -13.00 -16.15 13.75
CA MET A 1 -12.48 -14.78 13.59
C MET A 1 -13.45 -13.80 14.22
N ASN A 2 -12.97 -12.65 14.70
CA ASN A 2 -13.83 -11.62 15.30
C ASN A 2 -14.65 -10.94 14.19
N LYS A 3 -15.99 -10.98 14.30
CA LYS A 3 -16.90 -10.39 13.30
C LYS A 3 -16.83 -8.86 13.23
N ASN A 4 -16.23 -8.22 14.22
CA ASN A 4 -16.02 -6.78 14.24
C ASN A 4 -14.75 -6.36 13.51
N TYR A 5 -13.91 -7.31 13.08
CA TYR A 5 -12.71 -6.98 12.30
C TYR A 5 -13.06 -6.83 10.82
N TYR A 6 -12.60 -5.73 10.24
CA TYR A 6 -12.73 -5.39 8.84
C TYR A 6 -11.38 -5.02 8.24
N ALA A 7 -11.27 -5.11 6.93
CA ALA A 7 -10.16 -4.56 6.19
C ALA A 7 -10.63 -3.70 5.04
N ILE A 8 -9.84 -2.68 4.75
CA ILE A 8 -9.83 -1.93 3.51
C ILE A 8 -8.52 -2.27 2.81
N LEU A 9 -8.61 -2.89 1.64
CA LEU A 9 -7.49 -3.14 0.76
C LEU A 9 -7.47 -2.09 -0.35
N MET A 10 -6.53 -1.15 -0.30
CA MET A 10 -6.42 -0.06 -1.27
C MET A 10 -5.67 -0.52 -2.52
N ALA A 11 -6.35 -0.60 -3.66
CA ALA A 11 -5.86 -1.10 -4.93
C ALA A 11 -5.93 -0.06 -6.07
N GLY A 12 -5.63 1.20 -5.77
CA GLY A 12 -5.65 2.31 -6.75
C GLY A 12 -4.29 2.68 -7.36
N GLY A 13 -3.18 2.13 -6.87
CA GLY A 13 -1.83 2.51 -7.31
C GLY A 13 -1.49 1.93 -8.68
N ILE A 14 -0.98 2.76 -9.62
CA ILE A 14 -0.56 2.26 -10.94
C ILE A 14 0.82 1.58 -10.88
N GLY A 15 1.76 2.06 -10.06
CA GLY A 15 3.14 1.55 -10.04
C GLY A 15 3.96 1.90 -11.29
N SER A 16 3.84 3.14 -11.79
CA SER A 16 4.43 3.60 -13.07
C SER A 16 5.95 3.46 -13.22
N ARG A 17 6.70 3.31 -12.12
CA ARG A 17 8.15 3.06 -12.15
C ARG A 17 8.50 1.64 -12.63
N PHE A 18 7.53 0.72 -12.65
CA PHE A 18 7.69 -0.63 -13.19
C PHE A 18 7.28 -0.77 -14.65
N TRP A 19 7.06 0.33 -15.37
CA TRP A 19 6.90 0.24 -16.82
C TRP A 19 8.13 -0.46 -17.43
N PRO A 20 7.98 -1.38 -18.40
CA PRO A 20 6.77 -1.74 -19.14
C PRO A 20 5.86 -2.80 -18.50
N VAL A 21 6.22 -3.36 -17.35
CA VAL A 21 5.40 -4.39 -16.68
C VAL A 21 4.10 -3.79 -16.17
N SER A 22 4.19 -2.69 -15.43
CA SER A 22 3.02 -2.04 -14.84
C SER A 22 2.49 -0.93 -15.73
N THR A 23 1.20 -1.00 -16.08
CA THR A 23 0.52 -0.01 -16.93
C THR A 23 -0.74 0.52 -16.25
N LYS A 24 -1.40 1.50 -16.89
CA LYS A 24 -2.68 2.00 -16.39
C LYS A 24 -3.76 0.93 -16.48
N GLU A 25 -3.71 0.08 -17.48
CA GLU A 25 -4.67 -0.98 -17.75
C GLU A 25 -4.43 -2.20 -16.86
N PHE A 26 -3.17 -2.50 -16.54
CA PHE A 26 -2.81 -3.62 -15.67
C PHE A 26 -1.76 -3.19 -14.61
N PRO A 27 -2.22 -2.55 -13.52
CA PRO A 27 -1.37 -2.05 -12.42
C PRO A 27 -0.58 -3.09 -11.63
N LYS A 28 0.41 -2.59 -10.89
CA LYS A 28 1.45 -3.34 -10.13
C LYS A 28 0.86 -4.43 -9.23
N GLN A 29 -0.21 -4.14 -8.51
CA GLN A 29 -0.82 -5.06 -7.56
C GLN A 29 -1.32 -6.36 -8.20
N PHE A 30 -1.58 -6.35 -9.51
CA PHE A 30 -2.06 -7.50 -10.28
C PHE A 30 -0.93 -8.32 -10.90
N HIS A 31 0.33 -7.98 -10.61
CA HIS A 31 1.49 -8.73 -11.08
C HIS A 31 2.07 -9.61 -9.97
N ASP A 32 2.47 -10.82 -10.35
CA ASP A 32 3.48 -11.56 -9.60
C ASP A 32 4.83 -10.89 -9.87
N MET A 33 5.23 -10.03 -8.93
CA MET A 33 6.47 -9.25 -9.04
C MET A 33 7.71 -10.09 -8.76
N LEU A 34 7.55 -11.21 -8.06
CA LEU A 34 8.65 -12.01 -7.52
C LEU A 34 8.83 -13.35 -8.26
N GLY A 35 7.92 -13.72 -9.15
CA GLY A 35 7.93 -15.05 -9.77
C GLY A 35 7.49 -16.14 -8.80
N SER A 36 6.71 -15.78 -7.79
CA SER A 36 6.26 -16.66 -6.70
C SER A 36 4.98 -17.44 -7.03
N GLY A 37 4.30 -17.12 -8.14
CA GLY A 37 3.01 -17.67 -8.54
C GLY A 37 1.79 -16.92 -7.99
N GLU A 38 1.99 -15.91 -7.15
CA GLU A 38 0.90 -15.09 -6.59
C GLU A 38 1.14 -13.60 -6.84
N THR A 39 0.06 -12.86 -7.10
CA THR A 39 0.11 -11.41 -7.24
C THR A 39 0.13 -10.70 -5.88
N LEU A 40 0.59 -9.44 -5.84
CA LEU A 40 0.69 -8.69 -4.59
C LEU A 40 -0.66 -8.52 -3.88
N ILE A 41 -1.74 -8.31 -4.66
CA ILE A 41 -3.09 -8.21 -4.13
C ILE A 41 -3.57 -9.53 -3.53
N GLN A 42 -3.28 -10.67 -4.19
CA GLN A 42 -3.61 -12.01 -3.70
C GLN A 42 -2.91 -12.30 -2.38
N LYS A 43 -1.60 -12.04 -2.30
CA LYS A 43 -0.83 -12.20 -1.07
C LYS A 43 -1.36 -11.32 0.06
N THR A 44 -1.66 -10.06 -0.22
CA THR A 44 -2.19 -9.15 0.80
C THR A 44 -3.57 -9.56 1.28
N PHE A 45 -4.46 -9.99 0.38
CA PHE A 45 -5.77 -10.51 0.75
C PHE A 45 -5.66 -11.78 1.61
N SER A 46 -4.83 -12.73 1.19
CA SER A 46 -4.58 -14.00 1.91
C SER A 46 -4.11 -13.72 3.34
N ARG A 47 -3.10 -12.88 3.49
CA ARG A 47 -2.53 -12.44 4.77
C ARG A 47 -3.56 -11.78 5.69
N LEU A 48 -4.38 -10.87 5.18
CA LEU A 48 -5.46 -10.24 5.96
C LEU A 48 -6.53 -11.25 6.39
N SER A 49 -6.86 -12.20 5.51
CA SER A 49 -7.88 -13.22 5.76
C SER A 49 -7.53 -14.25 6.84
N GLN A 50 -6.30 -14.25 7.36
CA GLN A 50 -5.90 -15.11 8.48
C GLN A 50 -6.60 -14.72 9.80
N ILE A 51 -6.98 -13.44 9.96
CA ILE A 51 -7.57 -12.89 11.19
C ILE A 51 -8.90 -12.16 10.94
N ILE A 52 -9.15 -11.73 9.71
CA ILE A 52 -10.34 -10.98 9.30
C ILE A 52 -11.26 -11.89 8.48
N PRO A 53 -12.57 -11.98 8.80
CA PRO A 53 -13.52 -12.71 7.94
C PRO A 53 -13.43 -12.21 6.50
N LYS A 54 -13.39 -13.12 5.53
CA LYS A 54 -13.17 -12.78 4.10
C LYS A 54 -14.23 -11.80 3.59
N GLU A 55 -15.47 -11.97 4.04
CA GLU A 55 -16.62 -11.11 3.75
C GLU A 55 -16.49 -9.68 4.30
N ASN A 56 -15.60 -9.46 5.28
CA ASN A 56 -15.34 -8.15 5.89
C ASN A 56 -14.10 -7.45 5.29
N ILE A 57 -13.50 -8.02 4.24
CA ILE A 57 -12.40 -7.39 3.50
C ILE A 57 -13.01 -6.66 2.30
N LEU A 58 -12.98 -5.33 2.33
CA LEU A 58 -13.44 -4.47 1.24
C LEU A 58 -12.25 -4.08 0.37
N ILE A 59 -12.45 -4.07 -0.94
CA ILE A 59 -11.43 -3.75 -1.94
C ILE A 59 -11.73 -2.39 -2.55
N LEU A 60 -10.90 -1.40 -2.29
CA LEU A 60 -11.09 -0.03 -2.79
C LEU A 60 -10.27 0.14 -4.06
N THR A 61 -10.92 0.49 -5.15
CA THR A 61 -10.25 0.54 -6.46
C THR A 61 -10.97 1.49 -7.41
N HIS A 62 -10.28 1.91 -8.47
CA HIS A 62 -10.93 2.62 -9.57
C HIS A 62 -11.91 1.71 -10.31
N GLU A 63 -13.01 2.29 -10.81
CA GLU A 63 -14.08 1.55 -11.50
C GLU A 63 -13.58 0.69 -12.67
N SER A 64 -12.54 1.15 -13.38
CA SER A 64 -11.92 0.42 -14.49
C SER A 64 -11.25 -0.90 -14.11
N TYR A 65 -11.03 -1.15 -12.82
CA TYR A 65 -10.37 -2.37 -12.33
C TYR A 65 -11.35 -3.38 -11.73
N ASN A 66 -12.67 -3.13 -11.80
CA ASN A 66 -13.69 -4.02 -11.22
C ASN A 66 -13.48 -5.49 -11.63
N ASP A 67 -13.40 -5.74 -12.94
CA ASP A 67 -13.33 -7.10 -13.48
C ASP A 67 -11.99 -7.76 -13.15
N LEU A 68 -10.89 -6.98 -13.13
CA LEU A 68 -9.58 -7.47 -12.72
C LEU A 68 -9.58 -7.91 -11.25
N ILE A 69 -10.27 -7.21 -10.36
CA ILE A 69 -10.38 -7.61 -8.96
C ILE A 69 -11.12 -8.95 -8.83
N LEU A 70 -12.23 -9.12 -9.54
CA LEU A 70 -13.01 -10.37 -9.51
C LEU A 70 -12.23 -11.54 -10.12
N GLU A 71 -11.44 -11.30 -11.16
CA GLU A 71 -10.53 -12.31 -11.74
C GLU A 71 -9.43 -12.70 -10.74
N GLN A 72 -8.79 -11.70 -10.11
CA GLN A 72 -7.64 -11.90 -9.23
C GLN A 72 -8.02 -12.47 -7.87
N LEU A 73 -9.23 -12.17 -7.39
CA LEU A 73 -9.77 -12.62 -6.11
C LEU A 73 -11.15 -13.27 -6.30
N PRO A 74 -11.24 -14.51 -6.85
CA PRO A 74 -12.52 -15.15 -7.18
C PRO A 74 -13.46 -15.41 -5.99
N MET A 75 -12.95 -15.32 -4.76
CA MET A 75 -13.73 -15.44 -3.53
C MET A 75 -14.42 -14.14 -3.09
N VAL A 76 -14.01 -13.00 -3.65
CA VAL A 76 -14.58 -11.68 -3.35
C VAL A 76 -15.85 -11.49 -4.14
N LYS A 77 -16.89 -10.95 -3.48
CA LYS A 77 -18.16 -10.62 -4.13
C LYS A 77 -18.23 -9.15 -4.53
N GLN A 78 -19.14 -8.82 -5.46
CA GLN A 78 -19.31 -7.46 -5.97
C GLN A 78 -19.56 -6.44 -4.86
N GLU A 79 -20.28 -6.80 -3.80
CA GLU A 79 -20.63 -5.90 -2.70
C GLU A 79 -19.42 -5.51 -1.84
N GLN A 80 -18.32 -6.26 -1.93
CA GLN A 80 -17.06 -5.98 -1.25
C GLN A 80 -16.17 -5.02 -2.06
N ILE A 81 -16.46 -4.81 -3.34
CA ILE A 81 -15.66 -3.94 -4.20
C ILE A 81 -16.22 -2.52 -4.13
N VAL A 82 -15.43 -1.61 -3.60
CA VAL A 82 -15.75 -0.19 -3.46
C VAL A 82 -15.14 0.55 -4.63
N LEU A 83 -15.97 0.82 -5.64
CA LEU A 83 -15.52 1.47 -6.87
C LEU A 83 -15.45 2.99 -6.72
N GLU A 84 -14.32 3.55 -7.16
CA GLU A 84 -14.03 4.98 -7.19
C GLU A 84 -14.12 5.49 -8.65
N PRO A 85 -14.95 6.52 -8.93
CA PRO A 85 -15.09 7.08 -10.28
C PRO A 85 -13.99 8.10 -10.63
N ALA A 86 -13.14 8.47 -9.66
CA ALA A 86 -12.06 9.42 -9.85
C ALA A 86 -10.93 9.17 -8.85
N MET A 87 -9.69 9.42 -9.26
CA MET A 87 -8.54 9.35 -8.34
C MET A 87 -8.52 10.57 -7.42
N ARG A 88 -8.86 10.35 -6.13
CA ARG A 88 -8.89 11.41 -5.09
C ARG A 88 -7.96 11.14 -3.90
N ASN A 89 -6.96 10.28 -4.08
CA ASN A 89 -5.99 9.88 -3.04
C ASN A 89 -6.69 9.16 -1.86
N THR A 90 -5.99 8.92 -0.75
CA THR A 90 -6.43 7.93 0.25
C THR A 90 -7.51 8.42 1.22
N ALA A 91 -7.64 9.72 1.50
CA ALA A 91 -8.61 10.17 2.50
C ALA A 91 -10.08 9.96 2.07
N PRO A 92 -10.50 10.35 0.85
CA PRO A 92 -11.89 10.15 0.41
C PRO A 92 -12.29 8.69 0.30
N CYS A 93 -11.38 7.83 -0.16
CA CYS A 93 -11.68 6.39 -0.30
C CYS A 93 -11.84 5.72 1.06
N ILE A 94 -10.99 6.08 2.04
CA ILE A 94 -11.09 5.59 3.42
C ILE A 94 -12.37 6.10 4.08
N LEU A 95 -12.74 7.38 3.92
CA LEU A 95 -13.98 7.93 4.48
C LEU A 95 -15.20 7.18 3.93
N TYR A 96 -15.27 7.03 2.60
CA TYR A 96 -16.37 6.35 1.93
C TYR A 96 -16.56 4.93 2.45
N ALA A 97 -15.49 4.13 2.44
CA ALA A 97 -15.54 2.76 2.93
C ALA A 97 -15.80 2.69 4.45
N SER A 98 -15.29 3.64 5.25
CA SER A 98 -15.58 3.72 6.68
C SER A 98 -17.07 3.96 6.94
N LEU A 99 -17.74 4.80 6.15
CA LEU A 99 -19.18 5.02 6.26
C LEU A 99 -20.01 3.80 5.84
N LYS A 100 -19.59 3.10 4.77
CA LYS A 100 -20.20 1.81 4.38
C LYS A 100 -20.08 0.78 5.51
N ILE A 101 -18.88 0.64 6.08
CA ILE A 101 -18.61 -0.27 7.20
C ILE A 101 -19.42 0.15 8.43
N LYS A 102 -19.49 1.44 8.76
CA LYS A 102 -20.26 1.95 9.90
C LYS A 102 -21.74 1.54 9.83
N LYS A 103 -22.32 1.58 8.64
CA LYS A 103 -23.72 1.19 8.40
C LYS A 103 -23.96 -0.30 8.60
N LEU A 104 -22.98 -1.14 8.27
CA LEU A 104 -23.06 -2.60 8.46
C LEU A 104 -22.74 -3.02 9.90
N ASN A 105 -21.69 -2.44 10.48
CA ASN A 105 -21.23 -2.74 11.83
C ASN A 105 -20.72 -1.46 12.53
N PRO A 106 -21.51 -0.87 13.45
CA PRO A 106 -21.14 0.36 14.12
C PRO A 106 -19.97 0.20 15.11
N ASN A 107 -19.60 -1.05 15.46
CA ASN A 107 -18.52 -1.42 16.37
C ASN A 107 -17.29 -1.94 15.64
N ALA A 108 -17.22 -1.77 14.31
CA ALA A 108 -16.11 -2.26 13.51
C ALA A 108 -14.77 -1.66 13.95
N VAL A 109 -13.74 -2.51 13.98
CA VAL A 109 -12.33 -2.14 14.01
C VAL A 109 -11.73 -2.61 12.69
N MET A 110 -11.01 -1.71 12.04
CA MET A 110 -10.60 -1.90 10.66
C MET A 110 -9.11 -1.63 10.49
N VAL A 111 -8.52 -2.35 9.54
CA VAL A 111 -7.20 -2.05 8.99
C VAL A 111 -7.35 -1.46 7.59
N VAL A 112 -6.56 -0.45 7.30
CA VAL A 112 -6.34 0.06 5.95
C VAL A 112 -4.97 -0.43 5.51
N ALA A 113 -4.91 -1.19 4.42
CA ALA A 113 -3.68 -1.79 3.91
C ALA A 113 -3.53 -1.50 2.40
N PRO A 114 -2.35 -1.07 1.95
CA PRO A 114 -2.01 -1.01 0.53
C PRO A 114 -1.92 -2.42 -0.05
N SER A 115 -2.42 -2.62 -1.28
CA SER A 115 -2.45 -3.93 -1.94
C SER A 115 -1.14 -4.32 -2.62
N ASP A 116 -0.15 -3.44 -2.62
CA ASP A 116 1.06 -3.52 -3.44
C ASP A 116 2.36 -3.57 -2.61
N HIS A 117 2.25 -3.86 -1.31
CA HIS A 117 3.39 -4.03 -0.40
C HIS A 117 3.83 -5.49 -0.29
N TRP A 118 5.12 -5.70 -0.06
CA TRP A 118 5.71 -6.99 0.25
C TRP A 118 5.97 -7.13 1.75
N ILE A 119 5.50 -8.24 2.32
CA ILE A 119 5.74 -8.66 3.70
C ILE A 119 5.90 -10.18 3.68
N GLU A 120 7.07 -10.69 4.04
CA GLU A 120 7.40 -12.12 4.03
C GLU A 120 6.97 -12.81 5.34
N ASP A 121 7.22 -12.18 6.49
CA ASP A 121 6.81 -12.67 7.80
C ASP A 121 5.34 -12.35 8.11
N GLU A 122 4.46 -13.13 7.49
CA GLU A 122 3.01 -12.98 7.67
C GLU A 122 2.55 -13.24 9.11
N MET A 123 3.23 -14.14 9.84
CA MET A 123 2.88 -14.46 11.23
C MET A 123 3.11 -13.25 12.14
N GLN A 124 4.26 -12.59 12.02
CA GLN A 124 4.56 -11.37 12.77
C GLN A 124 3.66 -10.22 12.34
N PHE A 125 3.30 -10.13 11.06
CA PHE A 125 2.30 -9.15 10.61
C PHE A 125 0.96 -9.34 11.30
N VAL A 126 0.43 -10.57 11.32
CA VAL A 126 -0.86 -10.90 11.97
C VAL A 126 -0.79 -10.62 13.48
N ALA A 127 0.33 -10.93 14.14
CA ALA A 127 0.51 -10.63 15.57
C ALA A 127 0.50 -9.12 15.85
N ASN A 128 1.19 -8.32 15.03
CA ASN A 128 1.19 -6.86 15.15
C ASN A 128 -0.19 -6.25 14.86
N LEU A 129 -0.91 -6.82 13.88
CA LEU A 129 -2.27 -6.41 13.55
C LEU A 129 -3.23 -6.69 14.70
N GLN A 130 -3.21 -7.90 15.28
CA GLN A 130 -4.03 -8.25 16.44
C GLN A 130 -3.79 -7.30 17.61
N ARG A 131 -2.52 -7.04 17.94
CA ARG A 131 -2.17 -6.11 19.03
C ARG A 131 -2.70 -4.70 18.81
N SER A 132 -2.71 -4.25 17.55
CA SER A 132 -3.22 -2.93 17.19
C SER A 132 -4.74 -2.87 17.25
N PHE A 133 -5.42 -3.93 16.82
CA PHE A 133 -6.86 -4.07 16.99
C PHE A 133 -7.28 -4.08 18.46
N ASP A 134 -6.57 -4.82 19.32
CA ASP A 134 -6.85 -4.87 20.76
C ASP A 134 -6.84 -3.48 21.41
N LEU A 135 -5.96 -2.56 20.95
CA LEU A 135 -5.95 -1.17 21.41
C LEU A 135 -7.14 -0.37 20.84
N CYS A 136 -7.36 -0.46 19.53
CA CYS A 136 -8.41 0.29 18.84
C CYS A 136 -9.84 -0.12 19.26
N GLU A 137 -10.02 -1.33 19.80
CA GLU A 137 -11.27 -1.77 20.42
C GLU A 137 -11.55 -1.07 21.76
N ARG A 138 -10.50 -0.69 22.50
CA ARG A 138 -10.60 -0.17 23.88
C ARG A 138 -10.49 1.34 23.96
N GLU A 139 -9.76 1.95 23.03
CA GLU A 139 -9.40 3.36 23.05
C GLU A 139 -9.75 4.04 21.72
N GLU A 140 -10.06 5.34 21.77
CA GLU A 140 -10.20 6.17 20.58
C GLU A 140 -8.81 6.49 20.02
N SER A 141 -8.18 5.50 19.38
CA SER A 141 -6.80 5.53 18.91
C SER A 141 -6.72 5.40 17.39
N LEU A 142 -5.88 6.23 16.77
CA LEU A 142 -5.50 6.11 15.37
C LEU A 142 -4.12 5.43 15.33
N MET A 143 -4.10 4.14 14.99
CA MET A 143 -2.88 3.33 15.00
C MET A 143 -2.22 3.28 13.62
N THR A 144 -0.90 3.14 13.61
CA THR A 144 -0.13 2.75 12.43
C THR A 144 0.99 1.77 12.79
N LEU A 145 1.54 1.10 11.77
CA LEU A 145 2.72 0.24 11.88
C LEU A 145 3.96 1.01 11.41
N GLY A 146 4.97 1.10 12.27
CA GLY A 146 6.21 1.80 11.98
C GLY A 146 7.36 0.85 11.68
N ILE A 147 8.00 0.99 10.52
CA ILE A 147 9.14 0.13 10.13
C ILE A 147 10.45 0.76 10.60
N LEU A 148 11.38 -0.05 11.11
CA LEU A 148 12.70 0.46 11.50
C LEU A 148 13.47 0.92 10.25
N PRO A 149 13.87 2.20 10.15
CA PRO A 149 14.59 2.70 8.98
C PRO A 149 15.98 2.08 8.87
N THR A 150 16.32 1.58 7.68
CA THR A 150 17.66 1.04 7.37
C THR A 150 18.50 2.01 6.55
N ALA A 151 17.88 3.02 5.92
CA ALA A 151 18.54 4.01 5.08
C ALA A 151 17.76 5.34 5.04
N PRO A 152 18.38 6.50 4.73
CA PRO A 152 17.69 7.80 4.70
C PRO A 152 16.83 7.95 3.44
N ASN A 153 15.71 7.23 3.38
CA ASN A 153 14.78 7.25 2.26
C ASN A 153 13.95 8.55 2.27
N THR A 154 13.88 9.26 1.14
CA THR A 154 13.11 10.52 0.99
C THR A 154 11.71 10.32 0.39
N GLY A 155 11.40 9.10 -0.04
CA GLY A 155 10.11 8.71 -0.61
C GLY A 155 9.09 8.23 0.43
N TYR A 156 9.53 7.97 1.67
CA TYR A 156 8.68 7.51 2.77
C TYR A 156 8.31 8.62 3.74
N GLY A 157 7.16 8.46 4.39
CA GLY A 157 6.82 9.20 5.61
C GLY A 157 7.62 8.70 6.81
N TYR A 158 7.88 9.59 7.75
CA TYR A 158 8.55 9.29 9.02
C TYR A 158 7.63 9.60 10.20
N ILE A 159 7.68 8.73 11.19
CA ILE A 159 6.88 8.78 12.41
C ILE A 159 7.85 8.99 13.57
N GLU A 160 7.79 10.15 14.20
CA GLU A 160 8.52 10.38 15.44
C GLU A 160 7.73 9.82 16.62
N PHE A 161 8.39 9.08 17.50
CA PHE A 161 7.77 8.59 18.72
C PHE A 161 8.58 9.00 19.95
N ASP A 162 7.92 8.99 21.11
CA ASP A 162 8.60 9.24 22.38
C ASP A 162 9.49 8.04 22.75
N LYS A 163 10.81 8.25 22.68
CA LYS A 163 11.81 7.24 23.03
C LYS A 163 11.82 6.86 24.51
N LEU A 164 11.27 7.71 25.38
CA LEU A 164 11.21 7.48 26.82
C LEU A 164 9.98 6.66 27.23
N ASP A 165 8.97 6.58 26.37
CA ASP A 165 7.84 5.70 26.58
C ASP A 165 8.33 4.24 26.59
N SER A 166 8.07 3.49 27.66
CA SER A 166 8.49 2.09 27.81
C SER A 166 7.47 1.09 27.26
N ARG A 167 6.27 1.56 26.89
CA ARG A 167 5.21 0.70 26.33
C ARG A 167 5.59 0.20 24.95
N SER A 168 5.01 -0.90 24.51
CA SER A 168 5.23 -1.44 23.17
C SER A 168 4.66 -0.54 22.07
N ILE A 169 3.45 -0.03 22.32
CA ILE A 169 2.75 0.91 21.45
C ILE A 169 3.11 2.29 21.97
N LYS A 170 3.67 3.11 21.09
CA LYS A 170 4.19 4.44 21.43
C LYS A 170 3.19 5.49 20.98
N LYS A 171 3.04 6.55 21.77
CA LYS A 171 2.37 7.75 21.26
C LYS A 171 3.23 8.42 20.20
N VAL A 172 2.62 8.83 19.09
CA VAL A 172 3.31 9.58 18.05
C VAL A 172 3.46 11.04 18.49
N VAL A 173 4.67 11.57 18.29
CA VAL A 173 5.00 12.98 18.53
C VAL A 173 4.67 13.82 17.30
N GLN A 174 5.06 13.34 16.12
CA GLN A 174 4.73 13.98 14.84
C GLN A 174 4.87 13.01 13.66
N PHE A 175 4.09 13.26 12.61
CA PHE A 175 4.29 12.71 11.27
C PHE A 175 5.02 13.72 10.40
N ARG A 176 5.90 13.21 9.53
CA ARG A 176 6.60 14.00 8.52
C ARG A 176 6.64 13.22 7.20
N GLU A 177 5.83 13.63 6.24
CA GLU A 177 5.78 12.98 4.93
C GLU A 177 6.95 13.44 4.02
N LYS A 178 7.68 12.48 3.45
CA LYS A 178 8.69 12.68 2.38
C LYS A 178 9.70 13.82 2.64
N PRO A 179 10.52 13.71 3.71
CA PRO A 179 11.53 14.72 4.04
C PRO A 179 12.64 14.81 2.99
N ASP A 180 13.35 15.94 2.98
CA ASP A 180 14.58 16.06 2.19
C ASP A 180 15.70 15.13 2.73
N SER A 181 16.72 14.88 1.90
CA SER A 181 17.80 13.94 2.19
C SER A 181 18.59 14.27 3.48
N LYS A 182 18.78 15.56 3.79
CA LYS A 182 19.48 15.99 5.02
C LYS A 182 18.61 15.72 6.24
N THR A 183 17.32 15.97 6.13
CA THR A 183 16.33 15.72 7.18
C THR A 183 16.17 14.21 7.43
N ALA A 184 16.04 13.39 6.39
CA ALA A 184 15.99 11.92 6.52
C ALA A 184 17.21 11.34 7.25
N ARG A 185 18.43 11.83 6.94
CA ARG A 185 19.65 11.44 7.67
C ARG A 185 19.58 11.76 9.15
N ARG A 186 19.05 12.94 9.51
CA ARG A 186 18.89 13.35 10.92
C ARG A 186 17.89 12.44 11.65
N PHE A 187 16.77 12.10 11.01
CA PHE A 187 15.76 11.21 11.60
C PHE A 187 16.33 9.85 12.02
N ILE A 188 17.17 9.25 11.17
CA ILE A 188 17.83 7.98 11.48
C ILE A 188 18.82 8.13 12.63
N GLN A 189 19.61 9.20 12.64
CA GLN A 189 20.57 9.49 13.70
C GLN A 189 19.89 9.68 15.07
N SER A 190 18.68 10.24 15.10
CA SER A 190 17.93 10.47 16.34
C SER A 190 17.40 9.19 16.98
N ARG A 191 17.30 8.07 16.24
CA ARG A 191 16.86 6.74 16.71
C ARG A 191 15.47 6.71 17.36
N ASN A 192 14.64 7.72 17.10
CA ASN A 192 13.26 7.82 17.56
C ASN A 192 12.28 8.05 16.40
N TYR A 193 12.68 7.63 15.19
CA TYR A 193 11.85 7.69 14.00
C TYR A 193 11.66 6.30 13.40
N LEU A 194 10.46 6.07 12.88
CA LEU A 194 10.09 4.89 12.09
C LEU A 194 9.62 5.35 10.71
N TRP A 195 9.71 4.48 9.70
CA TRP A 195 9.01 4.71 8.43
C TRP A 195 7.52 4.42 8.58
N ASN A 196 6.70 5.24 7.94
CA ASN A 196 5.27 5.00 7.78
C ASN A 196 5.05 3.91 6.72
N ALA A 197 4.51 2.77 7.12
CA ALA A 197 4.21 1.66 6.22
C ALA A 197 2.94 1.89 5.37
N GLY A 198 2.22 3.01 5.56
CA GLY A 198 0.93 3.27 4.94
C GLY A 198 -0.18 2.31 5.39
N ILE A 199 0.04 1.61 6.51
CA ILE A 199 -0.90 0.67 7.11
C ILE A 199 -1.45 1.30 8.38
N PHE A 200 -2.77 1.36 8.48
CA PHE A 200 -3.44 2.05 9.57
C PHE A 200 -4.52 1.20 10.21
N MET A 201 -4.76 1.36 11.51
CA MET A 201 -5.80 0.64 12.23
C MET A 201 -6.57 1.58 13.14
N TRP A 202 -7.89 1.41 13.20
CA TRP A 202 -8.76 2.22 14.06
C TRP A 202 -10.14 1.60 14.16
N SER A 203 -10.90 1.98 15.18
CA SER A 203 -12.34 1.77 15.16
C SER A 203 -13.00 2.71 14.16
N VAL A 204 -14.08 2.26 13.52
CA VAL A 204 -14.86 3.09 12.58
C VAL A 204 -15.38 4.36 13.25
N LYS A 205 -15.69 4.29 14.54
CA LYS A 205 -16.07 5.45 15.36
C LYS A 205 -14.94 6.48 15.43
N SER A 206 -13.71 6.04 15.70
CA SER A 206 -12.57 6.93 15.89
C SER A 206 -12.19 7.65 14.61
N ILE A 207 -12.13 6.93 13.49
CA ILE A 207 -11.76 7.55 12.21
C ILE A 207 -12.84 8.52 11.71
N LEU A 208 -14.13 8.18 11.85
CA LEU A 208 -15.20 9.09 11.43
C LEU A 208 -15.24 10.36 12.28
N LYS A 209 -14.98 10.25 13.59
CA LYS A 209 -14.82 11.42 14.46
C LYS A 209 -13.64 12.29 14.01
N ALA A 210 -12.52 11.68 13.63
CA ALA A 210 -11.38 12.41 13.11
C ALA A 210 -11.67 13.10 11.76
N PHE A 211 -12.44 12.46 10.87
CA PHE A 211 -12.93 13.12 9.65
C PHE A 211 -13.86 14.30 9.96
N GLU A 212 -14.78 14.15 10.91
CA GLU A 212 -15.66 15.24 11.33
C GLU A 212 -14.88 16.44 11.91
N GLU A 213 -13.78 16.19 12.61
CA GLU A 213 -12.93 17.23 13.21
C GLU A 213 -11.99 17.90 12.19
N PHE A 214 -11.24 17.11 11.41
CA PHE A 214 -10.16 17.62 10.56
C PHE A 214 -10.56 17.83 9.11
N GLN A 215 -11.66 17.20 8.66
CA GLN A 215 -12.16 17.25 7.28
C GLN A 215 -13.70 17.43 7.25
N PRO A 216 -14.27 18.42 7.99
CA PRO A 216 -15.71 18.52 8.21
C PRO A 216 -16.52 18.65 6.91
N GLU A 217 -15.98 19.36 5.91
CA GLU A 217 -16.65 19.50 4.60
C GLU A 217 -16.73 18.18 3.85
N MET A 218 -15.63 17.42 3.82
CA MET A 218 -15.60 16.09 3.20
C MET A 218 -16.52 15.13 3.95
N TYR A 219 -16.45 15.11 5.28
CA TYR A 219 -17.33 14.30 6.12
C TYR A 219 -18.80 14.60 5.85
N ALA A 220 -19.21 15.87 5.93
CA ALA A 220 -20.59 16.30 5.69
C ALA A 220 -21.05 15.98 4.26
N HIS A 221 -20.16 16.09 3.28
CA HIS A 221 -20.47 15.77 1.88
C HIS A 221 -20.79 14.29 1.67
N PHE A 222 -19.95 13.38 2.19
CA PHE A 222 -20.20 11.94 2.09
C PHE A 222 -21.37 11.49 2.99
N MET A 223 -21.56 12.10 4.16
CA MET A 223 -22.68 11.78 5.05
C MET A 223 -24.07 11.96 4.41
N LYS A 224 -24.22 12.84 3.40
CA LYS A 224 -25.47 12.98 2.62
C LYS A 224 -25.89 11.67 1.95
N GLY A 225 -24.94 10.77 1.66
CA GLY A 225 -25.18 9.48 1.04
C GLY A 225 -25.41 8.33 2.01
N PHE A 226 -25.35 8.57 3.33
CA PHE A 226 -25.35 7.50 4.33
C PHE A 226 -26.56 6.55 4.20
N GLU A 227 -27.75 7.09 3.93
CA GLU A 227 -28.97 6.29 3.75
C GLU A 227 -28.97 5.40 2.50
N VAL A 228 -28.21 5.76 1.47
CA VAL A 228 -28.13 4.98 0.22
C VAL A 228 -26.93 4.03 0.18
N TYR A 229 -25.98 4.14 1.11
CA TYR A 229 -24.86 3.20 1.16
C TYR A 229 -25.31 1.76 1.37
N ASN A 230 -24.61 0.82 0.71
CA ASN A 230 -24.91 -0.60 0.61
C ASN A 230 -26.29 -0.91 0.00
N SER A 231 -26.79 -0.03 -0.87
CA SER A 231 -28.02 -0.23 -1.65
C SER A 231 -27.79 0.04 -3.13
N GLU A 232 -28.77 -0.28 -3.97
CA GLU A 232 -28.73 -0.03 -5.42
C GLU A 232 -28.52 1.45 -5.79
N ASN A 233 -28.91 2.38 -4.91
CA ASN A 233 -28.76 3.82 -5.13
C ASN A 233 -27.37 4.36 -4.80
N GLU A 234 -26.48 3.55 -4.21
CA GLU A 234 -25.13 3.97 -3.81
C GLU A 234 -24.31 4.44 -5.02
N HIS A 235 -24.35 3.67 -6.12
CA HIS A 235 -23.52 3.95 -7.30
C HIS A 235 -23.80 5.34 -7.88
N ALA A 236 -25.09 5.69 -8.04
CA ALA A 236 -25.49 7.00 -8.56
C ALA A 236 -25.00 8.14 -7.65
N PHE A 237 -25.13 7.99 -6.33
CA PHE A 237 -24.64 8.98 -5.38
C PHE A 237 -23.11 9.17 -5.50
N ILE A 238 -22.35 8.08 -5.58
CA ILE A 238 -20.89 8.11 -5.63
C ILE A 238 -20.38 8.70 -6.94
N GLN A 239 -20.97 8.32 -8.08
CA GLN A 239 -20.65 8.91 -9.38
C GLN A 239 -20.79 10.44 -9.36
N GLU A 240 -21.85 10.95 -8.73
CA GLU A 240 -22.09 12.38 -8.68
C GLU A 240 -21.22 13.11 -7.64
N ASN A 241 -20.97 12.49 -6.49
CA ASN A 241 -20.43 13.20 -5.32
C ASN A 241 -18.95 12.92 -5.06
N TYR A 242 -18.43 11.73 -5.37
CA TYR A 242 -17.03 11.38 -5.14
C TYR A 242 -16.05 12.28 -5.91
N PRO A 243 -16.29 12.62 -7.20
CA PRO A 243 -15.40 13.52 -7.93
C PRO A 243 -15.33 14.92 -7.33
N LYS A 244 -16.27 15.34 -6.48
CA LYS A 244 -16.27 16.65 -5.82
C LYS A 244 -15.38 16.69 -4.57
N ALA A 245 -14.89 15.54 -4.09
CA ALA A 245 -14.02 15.45 -2.92
C ALA A 245 -12.64 16.06 -3.18
N GLU A 246 -12.02 16.59 -2.12
CA GLU A 246 -10.64 17.04 -2.16
C GLU A 246 -9.69 15.87 -2.48
N ASN A 247 -8.65 16.13 -3.27
CA ASN A 247 -7.62 15.15 -3.60
C ASN A 247 -6.50 15.17 -2.55
N ILE A 248 -6.68 14.49 -1.43
CA ILE A 248 -5.79 14.54 -0.26
C ILE A 248 -5.54 13.16 0.35
N SER A 249 -4.32 12.90 0.83
CA SER A 249 -4.01 11.65 1.50
C SER A 249 -4.47 11.67 2.96
N ILE A 250 -4.71 10.49 3.52
CA ILE A 250 -5.07 10.33 4.94
C ILE A 250 -3.99 10.86 5.88
N ASP A 251 -2.73 10.78 5.47
CA ASP A 251 -1.58 11.28 6.22
C ASP A 251 -1.73 12.78 6.48
N TYR A 252 -1.97 13.57 5.43
CA TYR A 252 -2.17 15.02 5.52
C TYR A 252 -3.53 15.38 6.11
N ALA A 253 -4.58 14.67 5.70
CA ALA A 253 -5.95 14.99 6.08
C ALA A 253 -6.20 14.80 7.58
N ILE A 254 -5.57 13.80 8.21
CA ILE A 254 -5.84 13.40 9.60
C ILE A 254 -4.55 13.16 10.38
N MET A 255 -3.65 12.29 9.92
CA MET A 255 -2.57 11.75 10.76
C MET A 255 -1.56 12.80 11.24
N GLU A 256 -1.27 13.82 10.42
CA GLU A 256 -0.36 14.91 10.80
C GLU A 256 -0.94 15.83 11.89
N ASN A 257 -2.27 15.92 12.02
CA ASN A 257 -2.95 16.87 12.92
C ASN A 257 -3.52 16.21 14.19
N ALA A 258 -3.90 14.94 14.10
CA ALA A 258 -4.55 14.22 15.19
C ALA A 258 -3.62 14.02 16.41
N GLN A 259 -4.20 14.12 17.61
CA GLN A 259 -3.44 14.05 18.89
C GLN A 259 -3.46 12.67 19.54
N ASN A 260 -4.33 11.78 19.06
CA ASN A 260 -4.56 10.41 19.54
C ASN A 260 -3.93 9.38 18.59
N VAL A 261 -2.77 9.72 18.01
CA VAL A 261 -2.07 8.85 17.07
C VAL A 261 -1.00 8.04 17.79
N TYR A 262 -0.93 6.76 17.45
CA TYR A 262 -0.06 5.78 18.07
C TYR A 262 0.62 4.92 17.01
N VAL A 263 1.81 4.45 17.33
CA VAL A 263 2.61 3.59 16.45
C VAL A 263 3.05 2.34 17.19
N LEU A 264 2.90 1.20 16.52
CA LEU A 264 3.54 -0.04 16.91
C LEU A 264 4.79 -0.21 16.02
N PRO A 265 6.00 -0.20 16.58
CA PRO A 265 7.20 -0.61 15.85
C PRO A 265 7.03 -2.05 15.36
N ALA A 266 6.99 -2.22 14.05
CA ALA A 266 6.77 -3.51 13.41
C ALA A 266 7.98 -4.43 13.60
N THR A 267 7.70 -5.73 13.72
CA THR A 267 8.70 -6.78 13.90
C THR A 267 8.83 -7.70 12.69
N PHE A 268 8.08 -7.43 11.61
CA PHE A 268 8.12 -8.13 10.34
C PHE A 268 8.99 -7.37 9.33
N ASP A 269 9.42 -8.06 8.27
CA ASP A 269 10.03 -7.42 7.12
C ASP A 269 8.97 -6.69 6.27
N TRP A 270 9.33 -5.55 5.72
CA TRP A 270 8.44 -4.78 4.88
C TRP A 270 9.20 -4.11 3.75
N ASN A 271 8.56 -4.02 2.59
CA ASN A 271 9.01 -3.19 1.49
C ASN A 271 7.79 -2.73 0.67
N ASP A 272 7.76 -1.47 0.27
CA ASP A 272 6.67 -0.94 -0.57
C ASP A 272 6.76 -1.42 -2.03
N LEU A 273 7.85 -2.10 -2.40
CA LEU A 273 8.21 -2.46 -3.78
C LEU A 273 7.98 -1.26 -4.70
N GLY A 274 8.55 -0.11 -4.36
CA GLY A 274 8.34 1.13 -5.10
C GLY A 274 9.15 1.22 -6.40
N THR A 275 10.25 0.46 -6.52
CA THR A 275 11.21 0.54 -7.62
C THR A 275 11.84 -0.81 -7.97
N TRP A 276 12.54 -0.89 -9.12
CA TRP A 276 13.25 -2.10 -9.54
C TRP A 276 14.42 -2.45 -8.62
N GLY A 277 15.12 -1.46 -8.07
CA GLY A 277 16.14 -1.63 -7.04
C GLY A 277 15.55 -2.22 -5.75
N SER A 278 14.38 -1.74 -5.34
CA SER A 278 13.67 -2.29 -4.17
C SER A 278 13.28 -3.76 -4.40
N LEU A 279 12.88 -4.11 -5.63
CA LEU A 279 12.60 -5.49 -6.00
C LEU A 279 13.89 -6.34 -6.07
N HIS A 280 14.98 -5.80 -6.61
CA HIS A 280 16.29 -6.45 -6.65
C HIS A 280 16.76 -6.86 -5.26
N GLU A 281 16.60 -5.98 -4.25
CA GLU A 281 16.96 -6.28 -2.86
C GLU A 281 16.24 -7.50 -2.27
N LYS A 282 15.01 -7.77 -2.72
CA LYS A 282 14.15 -8.84 -2.19
C LYS A 282 14.25 -10.17 -2.93
N LEU A 283 14.73 -10.13 -4.17
CA LEU A 283 14.87 -11.34 -4.97
C LEU A 283 16.11 -12.15 -4.54
N PRO A 284 16.06 -13.48 -4.65
CA PRO A 284 17.26 -14.31 -4.64
C PRO A 284 18.24 -13.85 -5.71
N LYS A 285 19.53 -13.96 -5.42
CA LYS A 285 20.60 -13.47 -6.29
C LYS A 285 21.65 -14.55 -6.50
N ASP A 286 22.31 -14.48 -7.64
CA ASP A 286 23.51 -15.27 -7.92
C ASP A 286 24.75 -14.69 -7.19
N ASP A 287 25.90 -15.35 -7.38
CA ASP A 287 27.18 -14.94 -6.79
C ASP A 287 27.67 -13.55 -7.25
N ASN A 288 27.14 -13.05 -8.37
CA ASN A 288 27.44 -11.73 -8.93
C ASN A 288 26.34 -10.69 -8.62
N ASN A 289 25.46 -11.00 -7.67
CA ASN A 289 24.37 -10.13 -7.22
C ASN A 289 23.36 -9.82 -8.33
N ASN A 290 23.18 -10.69 -9.33
CA ASN A 290 22.11 -10.57 -10.32
C ASN A 290 20.82 -11.21 -9.79
N ALA A 291 19.69 -10.53 -9.94
CA ALA A 291 18.37 -11.06 -9.65
C ALA A 291 17.63 -11.40 -10.94
N VAL A 292 17.00 -12.57 -11.00
CA VAL A 292 16.34 -13.08 -12.21
C VAL A 292 14.90 -13.49 -11.89
N VAL A 293 13.96 -13.02 -12.69
CA VAL A 293 12.54 -13.35 -12.60
C VAL A 293 12.07 -13.93 -13.93
N ASN A 294 11.56 -15.15 -13.91
CA ASN A 294 10.94 -15.84 -15.05
C ASN A 294 11.86 -16.12 -16.26
N ALA A 295 13.16 -15.84 -16.18
CA ALA A 295 14.09 -16.01 -17.30
C ALA A 295 15.08 -17.15 -17.07
N ASN A 296 15.55 -17.75 -18.17
CA ASN A 296 16.74 -18.58 -18.19
C ASN A 296 17.90 -17.70 -18.67
N VAL A 297 18.97 -17.59 -17.88
CA VAL A 297 20.04 -16.63 -18.16
C VAL A 297 21.39 -17.30 -18.44
N LEU A 298 22.13 -16.73 -19.38
CA LEU A 298 23.58 -16.92 -19.53
C LEU A 298 24.25 -15.57 -19.30
N LEU A 299 24.85 -15.39 -18.13
CA LEU A 299 25.47 -14.13 -17.72
C LEU A 299 27.00 -14.27 -17.75
N GLN A 300 27.65 -13.39 -18.50
CA GLN A 300 29.11 -13.28 -18.57
C GLN A 300 29.50 -11.86 -18.17
N ASN A 301 30.55 -11.70 -17.35
CA ASN A 301 31.03 -10.39 -16.91
C ASN A 301 29.92 -9.42 -16.46
N SER A 302 28.87 -9.93 -15.81
CA SER A 302 27.64 -9.19 -15.52
C SER A 302 27.28 -9.28 -14.04
N SER A 303 27.00 -8.14 -13.42
CA SER A 303 26.75 -8.03 -11.98
C SER A 303 25.66 -7.02 -11.63
N ASN A 304 25.07 -7.15 -10.44
CA ASN A 304 24.11 -6.18 -9.89
C ASN A 304 22.85 -5.92 -10.74
N ASN A 305 22.54 -6.80 -11.72
CA ASN A 305 21.43 -6.61 -12.64
C ASN A 305 20.12 -7.14 -12.07
N ILE A 306 18.99 -6.61 -12.56
CA ILE A 306 17.68 -7.22 -12.41
C ILE A 306 17.11 -7.56 -13.79
N ILE A 307 16.82 -8.85 -14.00
CA ILE A 307 16.40 -9.40 -15.28
C ILE A 307 15.00 -9.98 -15.12
N ARG A 308 14.05 -9.51 -15.92
CA ARG A 308 12.67 -10.04 -15.92
C ARG A 308 12.15 -10.22 -17.34
N THR A 309 11.58 -11.39 -17.62
CA THR A 309 10.99 -11.71 -18.92
C THR A 309 9.66 -12.44 -18.80
N ALA A 310 9.06 -12.79 -19.95
CA ALA A 310 8.10 -13.90 -20.00
C ALA A 310 8.76 -15.22 -19.56
N LEU A 311 7.95 -16.13 -19.01
CA LEU A 311 8.41 -17.40 -18.45
C LEU A 311 9.23 -18.21 -19.46
N GLY A 312 10.44 -18.59 -19.07
CA GLY A 312 11.31 -19.51 -19.80
C GLY A 312 12.16 -18.89 -20.92
N LYS A 313 12.06 -17.57 -21.17
CA LYS A 313 12.86 -16.91 -22.21
C LYS A 313 14.36 -17.04 -21.90
N GLN A 314 15.15 -17.38 -22.93
CA GLN A 314 16.62 -17.38 -22.84
C GLN A 314 17.15 -15.95 -23.00
N VAL A 315 17.97 -15.51 -22.06
CA VAL A 315 18.58 -14.17 -22.03
C VAL A 315 20.08 -14.32 -21.87
N ILE A 316 20.84 -13.80 -22.84
CA ILE A 316 22.30 -13.79 -22.81
C ILE A 316 22.76 -12.36 -22.58
N VAL A 317 23.56 -12.15 -21.52
CA VAL A 317 24.08 -10.82 -21.16
C VAL A 317 25.58 -10.94 -20.95
N ASP A 318 26.35 -10.08 -21.61
CA ASP A 318 27.79 -9.94 -21.40
C ASP A 318 28.13 -8.47 -21.11
N GLY A 319 28.85 -8.23 -20.01
CA GLY A 319 29.44 -6.93 -19.68
C GLY A 319 28.51 -5.88 -19.06
N LEU A 320 27.27 -6.23 -18.66
CA LEU A 320 26.37 -5.26 -18.01
C LEU A 320 26.51 -5.31 -16.49
N ASP A 321 26.73 -4.14 -15.88
CA ASP A 321 26.74 -3.95 -14.44
C ASP A 321 25.72 -2.87 -14.03
N ASP A 322 24.89 -3.20 -13.04
CA ASP A 322 23.88 -2.29 -12.46
C ASP A 322 22.75 -1.88 -13.44
N TYR A 323 22.24 -2.82 -14.24
CA TYR A 323 21.14 -2.60 -15.19
C TYR A 323 19.82 -3.30 -14.81
N ILE A 324 18.72 -2.67 -15.23
CA ILE A 324 17.36 -3.21 -15.30
C ILE A 324 17.16 -3.73 -16.73
N ILE A 325 16.87 -5.01 -16.88
CA ILE A 325 16.65 -5.68 -18.17
C ILE A 325 15.25 -6.31 -18.11
N VAL A 326 14.28 -5.69 -18.76
CA VAL A 326 12.88 -6.09 -18.67
C VAL A 326 12.31 -6.28 -20.06
N ASP A 327 11.84 -7.49 -20.33
CA ASP A 327 11.18 -7.87 -21.58
C ASP A 327 9.71 -8.15 -21.31
N LYS A 328 8.82 -7.35 -21.92
CA LYS A 328 7.38 -7.47 -21.76
C LYS A 328 6.67 -7.14 -23.07
N ASP A 329 5.98 -8.13 -23.62
CA ASP A 329 5.18 -8.03 -24.84
C ASP A 329 5.99 -7.45 -26.01
N SER A 330 5.70 -6.22 -26.45
CA SER A 330 6.41 -5.54 -27.54
C SER A 330 7.56 -4.63 -27.07
N VAL A 331 7.84 -4.58 -25.77
CA VAL A 331 8.82 -3.66 -25.17
C VAL A 331 9.97 -4.41 -24.53
N LEU A 332 11.19 -4.02 -24.91
CA LEU A 332 12.42 -4.34 -24.21
C LEU A 332 12.97 -3.07 -23.57
N LEU A 333 13.07 -3.06 -22.25
CA LEU A 333 13.68 -2.00 -21.47
C LEU A 333 15.05 -2.47 -20.96
N ILE A 334 16.11 -1.76 -21.35
CA ILE A 334 17.47 -1.92 -20.80
C ILE A 334 17.86 -0.56 -20.24
N TYR A 335 17.93 -0.44 -18.91
CA TYR A 335 18.00 0.86 -18.25
C TYR A 335 18.93 0.83 -17.03
N PRO A 336 19.79 1.84 -16.80
CA PRO A 336 20.63 1.88 -15.60
C PRO A 336 19.78 1.89 -14.33
N LYS A 337 20.09 1.03 -13.36
CA LYS A 337 19.32 0.91 -12.12
C LYS A 337 19.36 2.20 -11.30
N SER A 338 20.49 2.90 -11.30
CA SER A 338 20.64 4.24 -10.69
C SER A 338 19.68 5.31 -11.21
N LYS A 339 19.08 5.13 -12.40
CA LYS A 339 18.14 6.08 -13.01
C LYS A 339 16.67 5.66 -12.91
N GLU A 340 16.36 4.57 -12.22
CA GLU A 340 15.02 3.95 -12.20
C GLU A 340 13.83 4.90 -11.92
N GLN A 341 14.05 5.99 -11.18
CA GLN A 341 13.02 7.00 -10.90
C GLN A 341 12.54 7.73 -12.16
N GLU A 342 13.37 7.78 -13.21
CA GLU A 342 13.10 8.43 -14.50
C GLU A 342 12.16 7.60 -15.38
N ILE A 343 12.03 6.28 -15.13
CA ILE A 343 11.22 5.36 -15.95
C ILE A 343 9.77 5.84 -16.09
N LYS A 344 9.19 6.42 -15.03
CA LYS A 344 7.83 6.97 -15.05
C LYS A 344 7.61 8.03 -16.13
N GLY A 345 8.66 8.70 -16.60
CA GLY A 345 8.62 9.72 -17.65
C GLY A 345 8.84 9.17 -19.06
N ILE A 346 9.31 7.94 -19.21
CA ILE A 346 9.57 7.32 -20.52
C ILE A 346 8.26 7.13 -21.29
N VAL A 347 7.19 6.72 -20.62
CA VAL A 347 5.87 6.50 -21.24
C VAL A 347 5.34 7.73 -21.96
N SER A 348 5.58 8.94 -21.42
CA SER A 348 5.18 10.19 -22.07
C SER A 348 6.01 10.55 -23.30
N GLN A 349 7.20 9.99 -23.47
CA GLN A 349 8.08 10.24 -24.62
C GLN A 349 7.83 9.30 -25.80
N LEU A 350 7.11 8.19 -25.56
CA LEU A 350 6.76 7.20 -26.58
C LEU A 350 5.40 7.47 -27.26
N LYS A 351 4.65 8.46 -26.76
CA LYS A 351 3.43 8.98 -27.37
C LYS A 351 3.78 10.12 -28.31
#